data_AF-W7SR01-F1
#
_entry.id   AF-W7SR01-F1
#
_cell.length_a   1.000
_cell.length_b   1.000
_cell.length_c   1.000
_cell.angle_alpha   90.00
_cell.angle_beta   90.00
_cell.angle_gamma   90.00
#
_symmetry.space_group_name_H-M   'P 1'
#
loop_
_entity.id
_entity.type
_entity.pdbx_description
1 polymer ?
#
loop_
_entity_poly.entity_id
_entity_poly.type
_entity_poly.pdbx_seq_one_letter_code
_entity_poly.pdbx_strand_id
1 'polypeptide(L)'
;MRARPIPVRGNASRRRVGLDSGIHAGVHPSSGQKSVTRFPSRQTTEQKGSGTNPVRLPRPRTTEEGSIVVQPSPGPWWHTVARWRNWPVLVKLAAVLVVPVVVAVTLGFLQVRSEIRQADTYTTIQRVIALRDSITPLTAQLQRERTLAAQVSTQGVTAYRQQAKPVDDAASKLADTAHRTPGLSSAASAWFNDLELSLGQLPAIRRPVAQSQDNDTDAVSAYTQIISTALNFDQALVVQLGDPSLSSPATALLDLEGAQEQIRLEQAVVLVGIARGHLVDAEAKMLAASETRYDVNVANFQAVAAPEWQQTFQQTVAGVDVGTRRQLLDFAATQPIGQAAPTQNVAKKTTGVHQAPPAGGLTIPQEEWNRTSDATVALVDKVTRSIADQVRGTANDLQEASSDRAGLESVVLVVTILLAGGIGLIVGRYLLGSLGVLRRTALDVAARRLPEA
;
A
#
# COMPACT_ATOMS: atom_id res chain seq x y z
N MET A 1 -73.63 -26.11 -26.93
CA MET A 1 -73.47 -24.65 -26.78
C MET A 1 -72.07 -24.29 -27.26
N ARG A 2 -71.76 -24.26 -28.56
CA ARG A 2 -71.90 -23.17 -29.55
C ARG A 2 -71.26 -21.83 -29.15
N ALA A 3 -70.04 -21.64 -29.68
CA ALA A 3 -69.29 -20.40 -29.78
C ALA A 3 -70.00 -19.34 -30.65
N ARG A 4 -69.66 -18.06 -30.41
CA ARG A 4 -69.80 -16.95 -31.36
C ARG A 4 -68.53 -16.09 -31.35
N PRO A 5 -67.87 -15.88 -32.52
CA PRO A 5 -66.80 -14.91 -32.72
C PRO A 5 -67.21 -13.74 -33.66
N ILE A 6 -66.26 -12.83 -33.94
CA ILE A 6 -66.11 -11.87 -35.09
C ILE A 6 -66.66 -10.43 -34.86
N PRO A 7 -66.03 -9.32 -35.35
CA PRO A 7 -65.17 -9.23 -36.55
C PRO A 7 -63.80 -8.52 -36.49
N VAL A 8 -63.03 -8.89 -37.52
CA VAL A 8 -61.85 -8.24 -38.10
C VAL A 8 -62.25 -7.28 -39.23
N ARG A 9 -61.57 -6.13 -39.33
CA ARG A 9 -61.33 -5.32 -40.54
C ARG A 9 -60.05 -4.50 -40.24
N GLY A 10 -58.97 -4.41 -41.02
CA GLY A 10 -58.72 -4.72 -42.43
C GLY A 10 -58.28 -3.44 -43.16
N ASN A 11 -57.07 -3.46 -43.74
CA ASN A 11 -56.34 -2.49 -44.60
C ASN A 11 -55.47 -1.43 -43.90
N ALA A 12 -54.14 -1.39 -44.04
CA ALA A 12 -53.21 -1.44 -45.19
C ALA A 12 -53.00 -0.08 -45.88
N SER A 13 -51.72 0.38 -45.91
CA SER A 13 -51.03 1.10 -47.01
C SER A 13 -49.71 1.69 -46.45
N ARG A 14 -48.56 1.01 -46.62
CA ARG A 14 -47.52 1.31 -47.64
C ARG A 14 -47.17 2.80 -47.81
N ARG A 15 -45.91 3.15 -47.49
CA ARG A 15 -45.00 3.86 -48.42
C ARG A 15 -43.54 3.58 -48.06
N ARG A 16 -42.86 2.87 -48.96
CA ARG A 16 -41.42 2.97 -49.18
C ARG A 16 -41.14 4.29 -49.89
N VAL A 17 -40.08 4.97 -49.50
CA VAL A 17 -39.25 5.77 -50.41
C VAL A 17 -37.81 5.48 -50.00
N GLY A 18 -37.07 4.81 -50.88
CA GLY A 18 -35.63 4.90 -50.89
C GLY A 18 -35.22 6.08 -51.77
N LEU A 19 -34.07 6.69 -51.51
CA LEU A 19 -33.28 7.27 -52.57
C LEU A 19 -31.79 7.19 -52.19
N ASP A 20 -31.05 6.87 -53.24
CA ASP A 20 -29.65 6.55 -53.36
C ASP A 20 -28.80 7.83 -53.57
N SER A 21 -27.48 7.67 -53.55
CA SER A 21 -26.41 8.50 -54.13
C SER A 21 -25.39 9.07 -53.13
N GLY A 22 -24.15 8.60 -53.27
CA GLY A 22 -22.97 9.10 -52.57
C GLY A 22 -22.24 10.25 -53.29
N ILE A 23 -21.06 10.62 -52.76
CA ILE A 23 -19.79 10.96 -53.45
C ILE A 23 -18.82 11.68 -52.48
N HIS A 24 -17.58 11.16 -52.43
CA HIS A 24 -16.24 11.73 -52.16
C HIS A 24 -16.00 13.01 -51.32
N ALA A 25 -15.07 12.88 -50.35
CA ALA A 25 -13.80 13.64 -50.16
C ALA A 25 -13.34 13.42 -48.70
N GLY A 26 -12.07 13.35 -48.28
CA GLY A 26 -10.75 13.55 -48.88
C GLY A 26 -9.72 13.39 -47.76
N VAL A 27 -8.56 12.85 -48.10
CA VAL A 27 -7.38 12.64 -47.23
C VAL A 27 -6.66 13.99 -47.01
N HIS A 28 -6.13 14.26 -45.80
CA HIS A 28 -4.73 14.68 -45.56
C HIS A 28 -4.43 14.93 -44.06
N PRO A 29 -3.26 14.48 -43.55
CA PRO A 29 -2.78 14.74 -42.19
C PRO A 29 -1.88 15.99 -42.12
N SER A 30 -1.94 16.72 -41.02
CA SER A 30 -1.05 17.85 -40.72
C SER A 30 0.15 17.41 -39.88
N SER A 31 1.33 17.71 -40.40
CA SER A 31 2.64 17.47 -39.81
C SER A 31 3.15 18.69 -39.03
N GLY A 32 3.65 18.45 -37.82
CA GLY A 32 4.94 18.94 -37.35
C GLY A 32 5.03 20.33 -36.71
N GLN A 33 5.47 20.38 -35.46
CA GLN A 33 6.68 21.15 -35.13
C GLN A 33 7.34 20.69 -33.83
N LYS A 34 8.63 20.39 -33.94
CA LYS A 34 9.56 20.07 -32.87
C LYS A 34 9.89 21.34 -32.10
N SER A 35 9.94 21.28 -30.76
CA SER A 35 10.58 22.30 -29.93
C SER A 35 11.44 21.61 -28.88
N VAL A 36 12.76 21.79 -29.06
CA VAL A 36 13.85 21.29 -28.23
C VAL A 36 14.04 22.26 -27.07
N THR A 37 13.87 21.82 -25.82
CA THR A 37 14.21 22.63 -24.65
C THR A 37 15.68 22.44 -24.30
N ARG A 38 16.47 23.47 -24.58
CA ARG A 38 17.92 23.57 -24.35
C ARG A 38 18.17 24.22 -22.98
N PHE A 39 18.95 23.56 -22.12
CA PHE A 39 19.47 24.09 -20.86
C PHE A 39 20.36 25.34 -21.07
N PRO A 40 20.34 26.35 -20.18
CA PRO A 40 21.36 27.38 -20.15
C PRO A 40 22.46 27.07 -19.13
N SER A 41 23.70 27.05 -19.62
CA SER A 41 24.95 27.06 -18.84
C SER A 41 25.21 28.46 -18.26
N ARG A 42 25.54 28.56 -16.98
CA ARG A 42 26.00 29.80 -16.34
C ARG A 42 27.52 29.97 -16.54
N GLN A 43 27.91 31.07 -17.17
CA GLN A 43 29.28 31.52 -17.30
C GLN A 43 29.76 32.29 -16.06
N THR A 44 31.03 32.08 -15.77
CA THR A 44 31.90 32.76 -14.82
C THR A 44 32.18 34.20 -15.25
N THR A 45 32.14 35.16 -14.32
CA THR A 45 32.75 36.48 -14.52
C THR A 45 33.66 36.80 -13.35
N GLU A 46 34.93 36.90 -13.69
CA GLU A 46 36.07 37.36 -12.92
C GLU A 46 36.05 38.90 -12.87
N GLN A 47 36.27 39.54 -11.70
CA GLN A 47 36.58 40.96 -11.65
C GLN A 47 37.64 41.30 -10.60
N LYS A 48 38.49 42.23 -11.03
CA LYS A 48 39.88 42.51 -10.67
C LYS A 48 39.97 43.61 -9.60
N GLY A 49 41.00 43.49 -8.75
CA GLY A 49 41.19 44.25 -7.52
C GLY A 49 41.59 45.73 -7.63
N SER A 50 41.73 46.33 -6.44
CA SER A 50 42.44 47.59 -6.20
C SER A 50 43.07 47.53 -4.80
N GLY A 51 44.35 47.89 -4.71
CA GLY A 51 45.16 47.77 -3.51
C GLY A 51 45.43 49.09 -2.79
N THR A 52 45.86 48.98 -1.54
CA THR A 52 46.62 50.00 -0.81
C THR A 52 47.63 49.31 0.13
N ASN A 53 48.79 49.94 0.27
CA ASN A 53 50.01 49.51 0.98
C ASN A 53 50.45 50.73 1.84
N PRO A 54 51.44 50.65 2.76
CA PRO A 54 51.58 49.84 3.97
C PRO A 54 51.72 50.71 5.25
N VAL A 55 51.54 50.14 6.45
CA VAL A 55 52.06 50.69 7.71
C VAL A 55 52.99 49.66 8.36
N ARG A 56 54.21 50.09 8.68
CA ARG A 56 55.33 49.30 9.20
C ARG A 56 55.45 49.49 10.72
N LEU A 57 55.44 48.39 11.48
CA LEU A 57 55.87 48.30 12.89
C LEU A 57 56.80 47.07 13.07
N PRO A 58 57.64 47.01 14.12
CA PRO A 58 58.91 46.30 14.11
C PRO A 58 58.81 44.79 14.39
N ARG A 59 59.76 44.05 13.80
CA ARG A 59 59.94 42.58 13.93
C ARG A 59 60.33 42.16 15.36
N PRO A 60 59.72 41.09 15.89
CA PRO A 60 60.43 40.12 16.72
C PRO A 60 60.97 38.98 15.83
N ARG A 61 62.20 38.52 16.11
CA ARG A 61 62.79 37.35 15.45
C ARG A 61 62.02 36.09 15.84
N THR A 62 61.38 35.45 14.87
CA THR A 62 60.86 34.08 14.97
C THR A 62 61.92 33.10 14.47
N THR A 63 62.38 32.25 15.38
CA THR A 63 63.03 30.98 15.07
C THR A 63 62.00 30.08 14.40
N GLU A 64 62.37 29.47 13.29
CA GLU A 64 61.56 28.52 12.54
C GLU A 64 61.17 27.31 13.40
N GLU A 65 59.88 27.01 13.47
CA GLU A 65 59.39 25.64 13.70
C GLU A 65 58.03 25.51 13.01
N GLY A 66 58.05 24.91 11.82
CA GLY A 66 56.85 24.70 10.99
C GLY A 66 55.91 23.68 11.62
N SER A 67 54.74 24.12 12.06
CA SER A 67 53.62 23.26 12.41
C SER A 67 52.93 22.75 11.14
N ILE A 68 53.20 21.49 10.81
CA ILE A 68 52.61 20.74 9.70
C ILE A 68 51.16 20.39 10.02
N VAL A 69 50.28 20.67 9.06
CA VAL A 69 48.90 20.14 8.98
C VAL A 69 48.96 18.62 8.96
N VAL A 70 48.45 17.95 10.00
CA VAL A 70 48.32 16.50 10.05
C VAL A 70 47.17 16.07 9.16
N GLN A 71 47.48 15.73 7.91
CA GLN A 71 46.69 14.77 7.14
C GLN A 71 47.03 13.37 7.68
N PRO A 72 46.04 12.51 8.00
CA PRO A 72 46.31 11.10 8.26
C PRO A 72 46.79 10.45 6.96
N SER A 73 48.10 10.33 6.83
CA SER A 73 48.73 9.54 5.79
C SER A 73 48.42 8.05 6.05
N PRO A 74 48.02 7.25 5.04
CA PRO A 74 47.91 5.81 5.21
C PRO A 74 49.28 5.28 5.62
N GLY A 75 49.39 4.68 6.81
CA GLY A 75 50.67 4.21 7.33
C GLY A 75 51.36 3.17 6.43
N PRO A 76 52.66 2.90 6.64
CA PRO A 76 53.58 2.25 5.68
C PRO A 76 53.39 0.73 5.51
N TRP A 77 52.23 0.17 5.81
CA TRP A 77 52.03 -1.28 5.80
C TRP A 77 52.09 -1.87 4.38
N TRP A 78 51.72 -1.09 3.36
CA TRP A 78 51.73 -1.48 1.95
C TRP A 78 53.13 -1.80 1.41
N HIS A 79 54.18 -1.14 1.90
CA HIS A 79 55.56 -1.38 1.45
C HIS A 79 56.12 -2.72 1.96
N THR A 80 55.60 -3.23 3.08
CA THR A 80 55.91 -4.57 3.60
C THR A 80 55.23 -5.67 2.78
N VAL A 81 54.03 -5.39 2.26
CA VAL A 81 53.32 -6.29 1.33
C VAL A 81 53.94 -6.24 -0.08
N ALA A 82 54.58 -5.14 -0.48
CA ALA A 82 55.19 -5.03 -1.81
C ALA A 82 56.58 -5.72 -1.95
N ARG A 83 57.24 -6.10 -0.85
CA ARG A 83 58.51 -6.85 -0.86
C ARG A 83 58.30 -8.37 -0.72
N TRP A 84 57.42 -8.95 -1.55
CA TRP A 84 57.15 -10.40 -1.56
C TRP A 84 58.40 -11.27 -1.75
N ARG A 85 59.48 -10.72 -2.32
CA ARG A 85 60.68 -11.53 -2.61
C ARG A 85 61.43 -11.98 -1.35
N ASN A 86 61.43 -11.20 -0.27
CA ASN A 86 62.26 -11.43 0.93
C ASN A 86 61.53 -12.04 2.14
N TRP A 87 60.30 -12.52 1.97
CA TRP A 87 59.56 -13.14 3.07
C TRP A 87 60.18 -14.49 3.46
N PRO A 88 60.26 -14.82 4.77
CA PRO A 88 60.64 -16.17 5.21
C PRO A 88 59.75 -17.20 4.50
N VAL A 89 60.32 -18.33 4.10
CA VAL A 89 59.61 -19.36 3.31
C VAL A 89 58.30 -19.79 3.99
N LEU A 90 58.27 -19.87 5.32
CA LEU A 90 57.06 -20.16 6.10
C LEU A 90 55.97 -19.08 5.96
N VAL A 91 56.33 -17.80 5.84
CA VAL A 91 55.37 -16.69 5.69
C VAL A 91 54.79 -16.66 4.28
N LYS A 92 55.58 -16.98 3.25
CA LYS A 92 55.06 -17.16 1.88
C LYS A 92 54.05 -18.30 1.80
N LEU A 93 54.37 -19.45 2.40
CA LEU A 93 53.47 -20.61 2.44
C LEU A 93 52.21 -20.30 3.25
N ALA A 94 52.33 -19.64 4.40
CA ALA A 94 51.19 -19.20 5.19
C ALA A 94 50.30 -18.21 4.43
N ALA A 95 50.88 -17.26 3.69
CA ALA A 95 50.10 -16.29 2.91
C ALA A 95 49.37 -16.94 1.73
N VAL A 96 50.00 -17.89 1.02
CA VAL A 96 49.33 -18.67 -0.05
C VAL A 96 48.14 -19.48 0.50
N LEU A 97 48.20 -19.90 1.76
CA LEU A 97 47.11 -20.62 2.43
C LEU A 97 46.01 -19.68 2.98
N VAL A 98 46.40 -18.54 3.55
CA VAL A 98 45.47 -17.64 4.27
C VAL A 98 44.76 -16.67 3.33
N VAL A 99 45.42 -16.18 2.28
CA VAL A 99 44.82 -15.19 1.37
C VAL A 99 43.54 -15.70 0.68
N PRO A 100 43.49 -16.95 0.13
CA PRO A 100 42.27 -17.47 -0.48
C PRO A 100 41.11 -17.57 0.53
N VAL A 101 41.40 -17.96 1.78
CA VAL A 101 40.39 -18.05 2.85
C VAL A 101 39.86 -16.68 3.23
N VAL A 102 40.73 -15.67 3.37
CA VAL A 102 40.31 -14.29 3.71
C VAL A 102 39.50 -13.68 2.57
N VAL A 103 39.87 -13.92 1.31
CA VAL A 103 39.09 -13.47 0.15
C VAL A 103 37.72 -14.14 0.11
N ALA A 104 37.65 -15.46 0.34
CA ALA A 104 36.39 -16.20 0.39
C ALA A 104 35.50 -15.75 1.58
N VAL A 105 36.07 -15.50 2.75
CA VAL A 105 35.35 -14.98 3.93
C VAL A 105 34.88 -13.55 3.70
N THR A 106 35.69 -12.70 3.06
CA THR A 106 35.31 -11.31 2.75
C THR A 106 34.23 -11.26 1.69
N LEU A 107 34.35 -12.07 0.63
CA LEU A 107 33.31 -12.24 -0.40
C LEU A 107 32.03 -12.85 0.20
N GLY A 108 32.15 -13.85 1.06
CA GLY A 108 31.04 -14.43 1.81
C GLY A 108 30.38 -13.40 2.74
N PHE A 109 31.14 -12.56 3.43
CA PHE A 109 30.62 -11.48 4.26
C PHE A 109 29.93 -10.38 3.45
N LEU A 110 30.43 -10.05 2.25
CA LEU A 110 29.79 -9.12 1.32
C LEU A 110 28.51 -9.70 0.70
N GLN A 111 28.49 -11.01 0.41
CA GLN A 111 27.32 -11.75 -0.07
C GLN A 111 26.24 -11.83 1.02
N VAL A 112 26.62 -12.14 2.26
CA VAL A 112 25.73 -12.17 3.43
C VAL A 112 25.15 -10.78 3.73
N ARG A 113 25.89 -9.68 3.47
CA ARG A 113 25.33 -8.31 3.56
C ARG A 113 24.28 -8.00 2.49
N SER A 114 24.27 -8.74 1.39
CA SER A 114 23.21 -8.69 0.37
C SER A 114 21.97 -9.49 0.80
N GLU A 115 22.13 -10.54 1.60
CA GLU A 115 21.06 -11.37 2.17
C GLU A 115 20.48 -10.81 3.49
N ILE A 116 21.24 -10.05 4.27
CA ILE A 116 20.76 -9.38 5.50
C ILE A 116 19.67 -8.34 5.21
N ARG A 117 19.58 -7.80 3.99
CA ARG A 117 18.47 -6.89 3.61
C ARG A 117 17.15 -7.61 3.33
N GLN A 118 17.12 -8.94 3.20
CA GLN A 118 15.88 -9.68 2.92
C GLN A 118 15.09 -10.03 4.18
N ALA A 119 15.74 -10.31 5.32
CA ALA A 119 15.05 -10.61 6.58
C ALA A 119 14.24 -9.40 7.14
N ASP A 120 14.72 -8.18 6.93
CA ASP A 120 14.02 -6.94 7.35
C ASP A 120 12.75 -6.67 6.53
N THR A 121 12.71 -7.08 5.26
CA THR A 121 11.57 -6.87 4.35
C THR A 121 10.36 -7.71 4.76
N TYR A 122 10.54 -8.99 5.10
CA TYR A 122 9.44 -9.88 5.50
C TYR A 122 8.77 -9.45 6.81
N THR A 123 9.58 -9.03 7.80
CA THR A 123 9.05 -8.50 9.06
C THR A 123 8.23 -7.24 8.83
N THR A 124 8.62 -6.41 7.87
CA THR A 124 7.87 -5.20 7.48
C THR A 124 6.55 -5.57 6.80
N ILE A 125 6.54 -6.56 5.90
CA ILE A 125 5.33 -7.06 5.23
C ILE A 125 4.30 -7.59 6.25
N GLN A 126 4.72 -8.41 7.22
CA GLN A 126 3.81 -8.94 8.26
C GLN A 126 3.18 -7.82 9.09
N ARG A 127 3.97 -6.80 9.45
CA ARG A 127 3.48 -5.63 10.18
C ARG A 127 2.48 -4.82 9.36
N VAL A 128 2.75 -4.63 8.07
CA VAL A 128 1.80 -4.00 7.15
C VAL A 128 0.50 -4.80 7.11
N ILE A 129 0.55 -6.11 6.89
CA ILE A 129 -0.63 -6.98 6.87
C ILE A 129 -1.42 -6.89 8.18
N ALA A 130 -0.75 -6.92 9.34
CA ALA A 130 -1.40 -6.80 10.65
C ALA A 130 -2.11 -5.45 10.85
N LEU A 131 -1.57 -4.36 10.28
CA LEU A 131 -2.23 -3.06 10.27
C LEU A 131 -3.47 -3.09 9.38
N ARG A 132 -3.37 -3.63 8.16
CA ARG A 132 -4.51 -3.77 7.25
C ARG A 132 -5.65 -4.57 7.87
N ASP A 133 -5.32 -5.68 8.54
CA ASP A 133 -6.28 -6.51 9.30
C ASP A 133 -6.98 -5.74 10.44
N SER A 134 -6.44 -4.59 10.87
CA SER A 134 -7.06 -3.69 11.86
C SER A 134 -7.82 -2.53 11.23
N ILE A 135 -7.48 -2.12 10.00
CA ILE A 135 -8.18 -1.06 9.25
C ILE A 135 -9.53 -1.56 8.75
N THR A 136 -9.61 -2.75 8.16
CA THR A 136 -10.87 -3.27 7.58
C THR A 136 -12.02 -3.30 8.61
N PRO A 137 -11.83 -3.80 9.86
CA PRO A 137 -12.85 -3.73 10.89
C PRO A 137 -13.23 -2.29 11.26
N LEU A 138 -12.27 -1.37 11.39
CA LEU A 138 -12.54 0.03 11.71
C LEU A 138 -13.42 0.67 10.63
N THR A 139 -13.03 0.54 9.35
CA THR A 139 -13.79 1.04 8.22
C THR A 139 -15.21 0.49 8.19
N ALA A 140 -15.38 -0.82 8.42
CA ALA A 140 -16.70 -1.44 8.48
C ALA A 140 -17.56 -0.92 9.65
N GLN A 141 -16.98 -0.65 10.82
CA GLN A 141 -17.71 -0.10 11.96
C GLN A 141 -18.09 1.37 11.72
N LEU A 142 -17.21 2.18 11.12
CA LEU A 142 -17.50 3.57 10.75
C LEU A 142 -18.59 3.64 9.68
N GLN A 143 -18.54 2.78 8.66
CA GLN A 143 -19.59 2.64 7.65
C GLN A 143 -20.95 2.35 8.29
N ARG A 144 -20.99 1.40 9.23
CA ARG A 144 -22.21 1.07 10.00
C ARG A 144 -22.70 2.25 10.84
N GLU A 145 -21.80 2.94 11.54
CA GLU A 145 -22.16 4.12 12.34
C GLU A 145 -22.74 5.24 11.47
N ARG A 146 -22.16 5.49 10.30
CA ARG A 146 -22.69 6.41 9.29
C ARG A 146 -24.09 6.01 8.80
N THR A 147 -24.28 4.75 8.45
CA THR A 147 -25.59 4.24 8.00
C THR A 147 -26.65 4.33 9.10
N LEU A 148 -26.28 4.16 10.37
CA LEU A 148 -27.19 4.35 11.51
C LEU A 148 -27.48 5.83 11.75
N ALA A 149 -26.50 6.73 11.59
CA ALA A 149 -26.70 8.17 11.68
C ALA A 149 -27.77 8.64 10.70
N ALA A 150 -27.69 8.19 9.43
CA ALA A 150 -28.66 8.48 8.38
C ALA A 150 -30.09 7.96 8.66
N GLN A 151 -30.27 7.12 9.67
CA GLN A 151 -31.56 6.52 10.04
C GLN A 151 -32.09 7.00 11.39
N VAL A 152 -31.38 7.90 12.09
CA VAL A 152 -31.82 8.37 13.42
C VAL A 152 -33.19 9.03 13.35
N SER A 153 -33.49 9.75 12.28
CA SER A 153 -34.79 10.41 12.06
C SER A 153 -35.97 9.43 11.88
N THR A 154 -35.71 8.19 11.41
CA THR A 154 -36.76 7.18 11.17
C THR A 154 -36.78 6.02 12.18
N GLN A 155 -35.61 5.63 12.71
CA GLN A 155 -35.44 4.48 13.61
C GLN A 155 -35.09 4.87 15.05
N GLY A 156 -34.83 6.16 15.31
CA GLY A 156 -34.40 6.65 16.61
C GLY A 156 -32.92 6.42 16.90
N VAL A 157 -32.49 6.87 18.08
CA VAL A 157 -31.06 7.09 18.40
C VAL A 157 -30.38 5.90 19.10
N THR A 158 -31.13 4.89 19.53
CA THR A 158 -30.61 3.82 20.41
C THR A 158 -29.54 2.97 19.73
N ALA A 159 -29.81 2.45 18.53
CA ALA A 159 -28.85 1.64 17.78
C ALA A 159 -27.60 2.45 17.42
N TYR A 160 -27.78 3.71 17.03
CA TYR A 160 -26.69 4.64 16.77
C TYR A 160 -25.75 4.82 17.97
N ARG A 161 -26.29 5.07 19.17
CA ARG A 161 -25.48 5.20 20.40
C ARG A 161 -24.73 3.91 20.75
N GLN A 162 -25.36 2.75 20.54
CA GLN A 162 -24.73 1.46 20.80
C GLN A 162 -23.56 1.18 19.84
N GLN A 163 -23.60 1.73 18.63
CA GLN A 163 -22.57 1.55 17.60
C GLN A 163 -21.26 2.31 17.90
N ALA A 164 -21.29 3.34 18.76
CA ALA A 164 -20.09 4.10 19.12
C ALA A 164 -19.00 3.21 19.74
N LYS A 165 -19.38 2.27 20.61
CA LYS A 165 -18.41 1.39 21.29
C LYS A 165 -17.62 0.50 20.31
N PRO A 166 -18.26 -0.25 19.39
CA PRO A 166 -17.54 -1.01 18.36
C PRO A 166 -16.55 -0.18 17.53
N VAL A 167 -16.89 1.08 17.22
CA VAL A 167 -15.99 1.99 16.50
C VAL A 167 -14.80 2.39 17.38
N ASP A 168 -15.05 2.75 18.64
CA ASP A 168 -14.00 3.18 19.57
C ASP A 168 -13.02 2.03 19.88
N ASP A 169 -13.55 0.81 20.07
CA ASP A 169 -12.74 -0.39 20.28
C ASP A 169 -11.86 -0.69 19.05
N ALA A 170 -12.40 -0.54 17.83
CA ALA A 170 -11.64 -0.74 16.59
C ALA A 170 -10.58 0.35 16.35
N ALA A 171 -10.91 1.62 16.66
CA ALA A 171 -10.01 2.75 16.56
C ALA A 171 -8.83 2.59 17.53
N SER A 172 -9.10 2.22 18.79
CA SER A 172 -8.07 1.95 19.79
C SER A 172 -7.17 0.79 19.38
N LYS A 173 -7.73 -0.30 18.85
CA LYS A 173 -6.94 -1.44 18.36
C LYS A 173 -6.01 -1.04 17.20
N LEU A 174 -6.51 -0.24 16.25
CA LEU A 174 -5.69 0.24 15.14
C LEU A 174 -4.54 1.13 15.64
N ALA A 175 -4.85 2.10 16.51
CA ALA A 175 -3.85 3.00 17.08
C ALA A 175 -2.78 2.24 17.86
N ASP A 176 -3.16 1.29 18.71
CA ASP A 176 -2.23 0.42 19.43
C ASP A 176 -1.32 -0.37 18.49
N THR A 177 -1.88 -0.91 17.40
CA THR A 177 -1.12 -1.69 16.42
C THR A 177 -0.14 -0.80 15.65
N ALA A 178 -0.56 0.41 15.25
CA ALA A 178 0.28 1.37 14.55
C ALA A 178 1.42 1.89 15.41
N HIS A 179 1.15 2.28 16.66
CA HIS A 179 2.18 2.76 17.58
C HIS A 179 3.23 1.69 17.92
N ARG A 180 2.85 0.41 17.89
CA ARG A 180 3.79 -0.72 18.10
C ARG A 180 4.48 -1.20 16.82
N THR A 181 4.19 -0.58 15.68
CA THR A 181 4.74 -0.95 14.38
C THR A 181 5.85 0.02 13.97
N PRO A 182 7.14 -0.31 14.23
CA PRO A 182 8.24 0.50 13.73
C PRO A 182 8.44 0.28 12.23
N GLY A 183 9.02 1.28 11.56
CA GLY A 183 9.41 1.18 10.15
C GLY A 183 8.31 1.52 9.15
N LEU A 184 7.24 2.20 9.56
CA LEU A 184 6.30 2.82 8.63
C LEU A 184 7.03 3.87 7.76
N SER A 185 6.67 3.92 6.48
CA SER A 185 7.11 4.99 5.59
C SER A 185 6.64 6.36 6.10
N SER A 186 7.29 7.43 5.66
CA SER A 186 6.87 8.79 6.00
C SER A 186 5.43 9.06 5.56
N ALA A 187 5.04 8.55 4.38
CA ALA A 187 3.67 8.65 3.87
C ALA A 187 2.67 7.90 4.73
N ALA A 188 2.93 6.62 5.08
CA ALA A 188 2.04 5.84 5.92
C ALA A 188 1.90 6.45 7.33
N SER A 189 2.99 6.95 7.90
CA SER A 189 2.98 7.62 9.21
C SER A 189 2.16 8.91 9.18
N ALA A 190 2.27 9.71 8.12
CA ALA A 190 1.48 10.93 7.97
C ALA A 190 -0.02 10.63 7.88
N TRP A 191 -0.42 9.65 7.05
CA TRP A 191 -1.82 9.24 6.93
C TRP A 191 -2.37 8.63 8.22
N PHE A 192 -1.56 7.88 8.97
CA PHE A 192 -1.96 7.39 10.28
C PHE A 192 -2.24 8.54 11.26
N ASN A 193 -1.36 9.55 11.33
CA ASN A 193 -1.57 10.71 12.19
C ASN A 193 -2.84 11.49 11.79
N ASP A 194 -3.08 11.66 10.49
CA ASP A 194 -4.30 12.31 10.00
C ASP A 194 -5.56 11.50 10.37
N LEU A 195 -5.49 10.17 10.29
CA LEU A 195 -6.57 9.28 10.71
C LEU A 195 -6.81 9.38 12.22
N GLU A 196 -5.77 9.36 13.04
CA GLU A 196 -5.88 9.49 14.50
C GLU A 196 -6.54 10.82 14.90
N LEU A 197 -6.11 11.93 14.28
CA LEU A 197 -6.74 13.24 14.47
C LEU A 197 -8.22 13.25 14.06
N SER A 198 -8.54 12.60 12.93
CA SER A 198 -9.90 12.49 12.40
C SER A 198 -10.80 11.66 13.32
N LEU A 199 -10.30 10.52 13.83
CA LEU A 199 -11.00 9.69 14.81
C LEU A 199 -11.24 10.45 16.13
N GLY A 200 -10.31 11.31 16.53
CA GLY A 200 -10.48 12.22 17.67
C GLY A 200 -11.68 13.19 17.54
N GLN A 201 -12.19 13.42 16.32
CA GLN A 201 -13.37 14.27 16.07
C GLN A 201 -14.71 13.53 16.21
N LEU A 202 -14.72 12.20 16.34
CA LEU A 202 -15.94 11.40 16.43
C LEU A 202 -16.92 11.91 17.51
N PRO A 203 -16.50 12.32 18.72
CA PRO A 203 -17.42 12.87 19.72
C PRO A 203 -18.15 14.14 19.27
N ALA A 204 -17.51 14.98 18.45
CA ALA A 204 -18.11 16.20 17.91
C ALA A 204 -19.15 15.90 16.83
N ILE A 205 -18.93 14.85 16.02
CA ILE A 205 -19.90 14.36 15.02
C ILE A 205 -21.08 13.66 15.72
N ARG A 206 -20.81 12.84 16.75
CA ARG A 206 -21.83 12.05 17.45
C ARG A 206 -22.82 12.88 18.24
N ARG A 207 -22.38 14.01 18.81
CA ARG A 207 -23.21 14.84 19.70
C ARG A 207 -24.48 15.39 19.02
N PRO A 208 -24.44 16.08 17.86
CA PRO A 208 -25.65 16.57 17.20
C PRO A 208 -26.56 15.44 16.75
N VAL A 209 -26.01 14.34 16.20
CA VAL A 209 -26.78 13.16 15.80
C VAL A 209 -27.50 12.53 17.00
N ALA A 210 -26.79 12.36 18.12
CA ALA A 210 -27.34 11.77 19.35
C ALA A 210 -28.42 12.63 20.02
N GLN A 211 -28.46 13.93 19.68
CA GLN A 211 -29.46 14.90 20.13
C GLN A 211 -30.57 15.14 19.09
N SER A 212 -30.51 14.45 17.94
CA SER A 212 -31.41 14.67 16.80
C SER A 212 -31.43 16.13 16.31
N GLN A 213 -30.25 16.78 16.37
CA GLN A 213 -30.01 18.16 15.93
C GLN A 213 -29.20 18.22 14.62
N ASP A 214 -28.74 17.06 14.13
CA ASP A 214 -28.05 16.94 12.84
C ASP A 214 -29.05 17.09 11.67
N ASN A 215 -28.57 17.55 10.52
CA ASN A 215 -29.38 17.64 9.29
C ASN A 215 -29.35 16.33 8.46
N ASP A 216 -28.85 15.24 9.07
CA ASP A 216 -28.55 13.90 8.55
C ASP A 216 -27.42 13.87 7.48
N THR A 217 -27.31 14.89 6.62
CA THR A 217 -26.28 14.99 5.56
C THR A 217 -24.89 15.33 6.10
N ASP A 218 -24.79 16.17 7.12
CA ASP A 218 -23.52 16.64 7.71
C ASP A 218 -22.79 15.47 8.38
N ALA A 219 -23.50 14.68 9.18
CA ALA A 219 -22.94 13.47 9.76
C ALA A 219 -22.45 12.49 8.68
N VAL A 220 -23.26 12.24 7.64
CA VAL A 220 -22.87 11.37 6.51
C VAL A 220 -21.57 11.87 5.87
N SER A 221 -21.46 13.17 5.61
CA SER A 221 -20.25 13.78 5.02
C SER A 221 -19.04 13.65 5.95
N ALA A 222 -19.21 13.91 7.25
CA ALA A 222 -18.13 13.85 8.23
C ALA A 222 -17.59 12.42 8.40
N TYR A 223 -18.46 11.40 8.53
CA TYR A 223 -18.01 10.01 8.56
C TYR A 223 -17.31 9.59 7.26
N THR A 224 -17.83 10.03 6.10
CA THR A 224 -17.22 9.73 4.79
C THR A 224 -15.79 10.26 4.71
N GLN A 225 -15.52 11.44 5.27
CA GLN A 225 -14.17 11.99 5.33
C GLN A 225 -13.24 11.13 6.20
N ILE A 226 -13.69 10.69 7.38
CA ILE A 226 -12.89 9.81 8.25
C ILE A 226 -12.59 8.48 7.56
N ILE A 227 -13.60 7.87 6.92
CA ILE A 227 -13.44 6.60 6.19
C ILE A 227 -12.46 6.77 5.02
N SER A 228 -12.54 7.89 4.29
CA SER A 228 -11.59 8.20 3.22
C SER A 228 -10.15 8.31 3.73
N THR A 229 -9.94 8.92 4.91
CA THR A 229 -8.62 8.95 5.55
C THR A 229 -8.12 7.55 5.92
N ALA A 230 -9.00 6.66 6.39
CA ALA A 230 -8.66 5.27 6.69
C ALA A 230 -8.24 4.48 5.43
N LEU A 231 -8.96 4.66 4.32
CA LEU A 231 -8.61 4.05 3.03
C LEU A 231 -7.30 4.60 2.45
N ASN A 232 -7.03 5.91 2.63
CA ASN A 232 -5.75 6.51 2.22
C ASN A 232 -4.58 5.98 3.04
N PHE A 233 -4.79 5.71 4.33
CA PHE A 233 -3.80 5.02 5.15
C PHE A 233 -3.54 3.60 4.63
N ASP A 234 -4.59 2.83 4.29
CA ASP A 234 -4.42 1.50 3.69
C ASP A 234 -3.65 1.56 2.36
N GLN A 235 -3.98 2.51 1.49
CA GLN A 235 -3.25 2.76 0.24
C GLN A 235 -1.76 3.02 0.47
N ALA A 236 -1.42 3.83 1.47
CA ALA A 236 -0.03 4.14 1.80
C ALA A 236 0.73 2.89 2.31
N LEU A 237 0.05 1.99 3.01
CA LEU A 237 0.60 0.70 3.42
C LEU A 237 0.84 -0.23 2.21
N VAL A 238 -0.10 -0.28 1.25
CA VAL A 238 0.07 -1.06 0.01
C VAL A 238 1.28 -0.59 -0.80
N VAL A 239 1.46 0.72 -0.95
CA VAL A 239 2.61 1.32 -1.66
C VAL A 239 3.95 0.94 -0.99
N GLN A 240 3.95 0.80 0.33
CA GLN A 240 5.16 0.45 1.09
C GLN A 240 5.62 -1.01 0.87
N LEU A 241 4.74 -1.93 0.46
CA LEU A 241 5.09 -3.35 0.28
C LEU A 241 6.22 -3.56 -0.74
N GLY A 242 6.28 -2.74 -1.80
CA GLY A 242 7.37 -2.72 -2.79
C GLY A 242 7.52 -3.97 -3.68
N ASP A 243 7.05 -5.14 -3.23
CA ASP A 243 7.07 -6.40 -3.98
C ASP A 243 5.81 -6.52 -4.87
N PRO A 244 5.94 -6.65 -6.21
CA PRO A 244 4.81 -6.82 -7.13
C PRO A 244 3.90 -8.01 -6.81
N SER A 245 4.45 -9.10 -6.25
CA SER A 245 3.68 -10.31 -5.91
C SER A 245 2.70 -10.09 -4.75
N LEU A 246 2.94 -9.10 -3.90
CA LEU A 246 2.08 -8.74 -2.77
C LEU A 246 1.30 -7.45 -3.01
N SER A 247 1.91 -6.48 -3.67
CA SER A 247 1.31 -5.17 -3.94
C SER A 247 0.20 -5.23 -4.99
N SER A 248 0.30 -6.06 -6.03
CA SER A 248 -0.79 -6.20 -7.02
C SER A 248 -2.08 -6.78 -6.40
N PRO A 249 -2.03 -7.91 -5.67
CA PRO A 249 -3.19 -8.42 -4.94
C PRO A 249 -3.75 -7.45 -3.90
N ALA A 250 -2.86 -6.76 -3.17
CA ALA A 250 -3.27 -5.78 -2.18
C ALA A 250 -3.93 -4.54 -2.82
N THR A 251 -3.48 -4.12 -4.00
CA THR A 251 -4.11 -3.05 -4.78
C THR A 251 -5.50 -3.46 -5.27
N ALA A 252 -5.65 -4.67 -5.82
CA ALA A 252 -6.95 -5.21 -6.21
C ALA A 252 -7.92 -5.29 -5.02
N LEU A 253 -7.42 -5.67 -3.83
CA LEU A 253 -8.21 -5.69 -2.61
C LEU A 253 -8.68 -4.27 -2.21
N LEU A 254 -7.77 -3.30 -2.25
CA LEU A 254 -8.06 -1.91 -1.92
C LEU A 254 -9.09 -1.29 -2.88
N ASP A 255 -9.00 -1.59 -4.18
CA ASP A 255 -10.00 -1.16 -5.16
C ASP A 255 -11.40 -1.71 -4.81
N LEU A 256 -11.51 -2.98 -4.42
CA LEU A 256 -12.80 -3.55 -3.97
C LEU A 256 -13.30 -2.96 -2.65
N GLU A 257 -12.41 -2.67 -1.69
CA GLU A 257 -12.77 -1.95 -0.46
C GLU A 257 -13.28 -0.54 -0.77
N GLY A 258 -12.66 0.15 -1.73
CA GLY A 258 -13.11 1.44 -2.25
C GLY A 258 -14.49 1.35 -2.91
N ALA A 259 -14.75 0.30 -3.70
CA ALA A 259 -16.06 0.05 -4.31
C ALA A 259 -17.12 -0.25 -3.24
N GLN A 260 -16.80 -1.07 -2.24
CA GLN A 260 -17.69 -1.32 -1.09
C GLN A 260 -18.02 -0.05 -0.33
N GLU A 261 -17.05 0.84 -0.14
CA GLU A 261 -17.29 2.14 0.50
C GLU A 261 -18.30 2.98 -0.28
N GLN A 262 -18.24 3.00 -1.62
CA GLN A 262 -19.21 3.72 -2.43
C GLN A 262 -20.62 3.13 -2.30
N ILE A 263 -20.76 1.79 -2.25
CA ILE A 263 -22.04 1.12 -2.01
C ILE A 263 -22.64 1.56 -0.65
N ARG A 264 -21.80 1.63 0.38
CA ARG A 264 -22.20 2.07 1.74
C ARG A 264 -22.54 3.56 1.80
N LEU A 265 -21.83 4.39 1.03
CA LEU A 265 -22.10 5.82 0.92
C LEU A 265 -23.44 6.07 0.23
N GLU A 266 -23.67 5.46 -0.94
CA GLU A 266 -24.95 5.46 -1.63
C GLU A 266 -26.08 5.02 -0.69
N GLN A 267 -25.88 3.95 0.08
CA GLN A 267 -26.86 3.47 1.05
C GLN A 267 -27.25 4.58 2.04
N ALA A 268 -26.25 5.20 2.68
CA ALA A 268 -26.47 6.27 3.65
C ALA A 268 -27.16 7.50 3.03
N VAL A 269 -26.69 7.97 1.86
CA VAL A 269 -27.25 9.16 1.18
C VAL A 269 -28.70 8.95 0.78
N VAL A 270 -29.02 7.79 0.19
CA VAL A 270 -30.41 7.47 -0.19
C VAL A 270 -31.30 7.32 1.04
N LEU A 271 -30.81 6.79 2.17
CA LEU A 271 -31.56 6.73 3.43
C LEU A 271 -31.95 8.11 3.95
N VAL A 272 -31.03 9.08 3.90
CA VAL A 272 -31.33 10.48 4.24
C VAL A 272 -32.43 11.03 3.32
N GLY A 273 -32.32 10.78 2.01
CA GLY A 273 -33.34 11.15 1.03
C GLY A 273 -34.70 10.52 1.31
N ILE A 274 -34.75 9.24 1.69
CA ILE A 274 -35.99 8.51 2.01
C ILE A 274 -36.65 9.12 3.25
N ALA A 275 -35.88 9.40 4.31
CA ALA A 275 -36.39 10.02 5.52
C ALA A 275 -37.03 11.39 5.26
N ARG A 276 -36.45 12.17 4.34
CA ARG A 276 -36.95 13.48 3.91
C ARG A 276 -38.04 13.40 2.83
N GLY A 277 -38.11 12.29 2.10
CA GLY A 277 -38.94 12.12 0.91
C GLY A 277 -38.37 12.76 -0.36
N HIS A 278 -37.13 13.25 -0.37
CA HIS A 278 -36.41 13.73 -1.57
C HIS A 278 -34.92 13.92 -1.26
N LEU A 279 -34.08 13.84 -2.30
CA LEU A 279 -32.68 14.26 -2.22
C LEU A 279 -32.56 15.77 -2.40
N VAL A 280 -31.58 16.39 -1.73
CA VAL A 280 -31.17 17.78 -2.00
C VAL A 280 -29.96 17.82 -2.93
N ASP A 281 -29.62 18.99 -3.48
CA ASP A 281 -28.54 19.15 -4.46
C ASP A 281 -27.18 18.58 -4.00
N ALA A 282 -26.83 18.82 -2.72
CA ALA A 282 -25.60 18.26 -2.15
C ALA A 282 -25.58 16.73 -2.13
N GLU A 283 -26.72 16.10 -1.80
CA GLU A 283 -26.86 14.64 -1.75
C GLU A 283 -26.87 14.03 -3.15
N ALA A 284 -27.57 14.64 -4.11
CA ALA A 284 -27.57 14.19 -5.50
C ALA A 284 -26.16 14.24 -6.12
N LYS A 285 -25.40 15.30 -5.84
CA LYS A 285 -23.99 15.40 -6.26
C LYS A 285 -23.11 14.36 -5.58
N MET A 286 -23.32 14.12 -4.29
CA MET A 286 -22.60 13.09 -3.54
C MET A 286 -22.89 11.69 -4.08
N LEU A 287 -24.15 11.41 -4.43
CA LEU A 287 -24.60 10.15 -5.02
C LEU A 287 -23.94 9.93 -6.39
N ALA A 288 -24.02 10.92 -7.29
CA ALA A 288 -23.40 10.83 -8.62
C ALA A 288 -21.87 10.68 -8.55
N ALA A 289 -21.22 11.37 -7.61
CA ALA A 289 -19.79 11.22 -7.37
C ALA A 289 -19.43 9.82 -6.82
N SER A 290 -20.28 9.26 -5.97
CA SER A 290 -20.14 7.90 -5.44
C SER A 290 -20.24 6.86 -6.56
N GLU A 291 -21.26 6.97 -7.42
CA GLU A 291 -21.43 6.06 -8.57
C GLU A 291 -20.21 6.11 -9.51
N THR A 292 -19.71 7.30 -9.80
CA THR A 292 -18.49 7.47 -10.62
C THR A 292 -17.27 6.81 -9.96
N ARG A 293 -17.09 6.98 -8.65
CA ARG A 293 -15.99 6.36 -7.91
C ARG A 293 -16.14 4.84 -7.83
N TYR A 294 -17.37 4.33 -7.72
CA TYR A 294 -17.65 2.90 -7.75
C TYR A 294 -17.18 2.30 -9.07
N ASP A 295 -17.57 2.91 -10.19
CA ASP A 295 -17.16 2.45 -11.52
C ASP A 295 -15.65 2.49 -11.72
N VAL A 296 -14.99 3.56 -11.26
CA VAL A 296 -13.51 3.67 -11.31
C VAL A 296 -12.85 2.56 -10.50
N ASN A 297 -13.31 2.32 -9.27
CA ASN A 297 -12.75 1.28 -8.41
C ASN A 297 -12.94 -0.12 -9.02
N VAL A 298 -14.13 -0.42 -9.55
CA VAL A 298 -14.38 -1.70 -10.23
C VAL A 298 -13.53 -1.84 -11.50
N ALA A 299 -13.34 -0.77 -12.27
CA ALA A 299 -12.47 -0.78 -13.45
C ALA A 299 -10.99 -1.00 -13.09
N ASN A 300 -10.50 -0.34 -12.05
CA ASN A 300 -9.13 -0.54 -11.55
C ASN A 300 -8.90 -1.97 -11.06
N PHE A 301 -9.85 -2.51 -10.27
CA PHE A 301 -9.84 -3.90 -9.87
C PHE A 301 -9.75 -4.83 -11.10
N GLN A 302 -10.58 -4.62 -12.11
CA GLN A 302 -10.55 -5.42 -13.34
C GLN A 302 -9.24 -5.27 -14.14
N ALA A 303 -8.54 -4.14 -14.00
CA ALA A 303 -7.27 -3.92 -14.69
C ALA A 303 -6.09 -4.63 -14.01
N VAL A 304 -6.12 -4.79 -12.68
CA VAL A 304 -4.99 -5.29 -11.87
C VAL A 304 -5.21 -6.72 -11.37
N ALA A 305 -6.45 -7.13 -11.13
CA ALA A 305 -6.77 -8.43 -10.55
C ALA A 305 -6.45 -9.61 -11.47
N ALA A 306 -6.05 -10.73 -10.87
CA ALA A 306 -5.87 -12.00 -11.57
C ALA A 306 -7.19 -12.48 -12.23
N PRO A 307 -7.13 -13.19 -13.37
CA PRO A 307 -8.32 -13.66 -14.08
C PRO A 307 -9.30 -14.45 -13.20
N GLU A 308 -8.80 -15.29 -12.28
CA GLU A 308 -9.66 -16.01 -11.34
C GLU A 308 -10.48 -15.09 -10.41
N TRP A 309 -9.93 -13.96 -9.99
CA TRP A 309 -10.62 -13.00 -9.12
C TRP A 309 -11.64 -12.18 -9.90
N GLN A 310 -11.32 -11.81 -11.14
CA GLN A 310 -12.28 -11.16 -12.02
C GLN A 310 -13.50 -12.05 -12.25
N GLN A 311 -13.26 -13.34 -12.54
CA GLN A 311 -14.32 -14.32 -12.72
C GLN A 311 -15.13 -14.52 -11.43
N THR A 312 -14.45 -14.66 -10.28
CA THR A 312 -15.11 -14.81 -8.97
C THR A 312 -15.98 -13.60 -8.64
N PHE A 313 -15.48 -12.38 -8.91
CA PHE A 313 -16.24 -11.15 -8.75
C PHE A 313 -17.49 -11.13 -9.63
N GLN A 314 -17.35 -11.39 -10.94
CA GLN A 314 -18.48 -11.38 -11.88
C GLN A 314 -19.55 -12.42 -11.53
N GLN A 315 -19.14 -13.60 -11.04
CA GLN A 315 -20.07 -14.67 -10.64
C GLN A 315 -20.72 -14.41 -9.28
N THR A 316 -20.02 -13.76 -8.35
CA THR A 316 -20.49 -13.55 -6.98
C THR A 316 -21.32 -12.28 -6.84
N VAL A 317 -20.87 -11.16 -7.42
CA VAL A 317 -21.53 -9.85 -7.32
C VAL A 317 -22.58 -9.71 -8.42
N ALA A 318 -23.55 -10.63 -8.39
CA ALA A 318 -24.64 -10.72 -9.34
C ALA A 318 -25.91 -11.23 -8.65
N GLY A 319 -27.03 -11.24 -9.38
CA GLY A 319 -28.30 -11.77 -8.90
C GLY A 319 -29.36 -10.71 -8.63
N VAL A 320 -30.50 -11.17 -8.09
CA VAL A 320 -31.71 -10.37 -7.95
C VAL A 320 -31.47 -9.15 -7.07
N ASP A 321 -30.85 -9.31 -5.90
CA ASP A 321 -30.65 -8.21 -4.96
C ASP A 321 -29.74 -7.11 -5.50
N VAL A 322 -28.69 -7.48 -6.24
CA VAL A 322 -27.80 -6.52 -6.92
C VAL A 322 -28.57 -5.76 -8.01
N GLY A 323 -29.42 -6.46 -8.76
CA GLY A 323 -30.27 -5.87 -9.78
C GLY A 323 -31.32 -4.91 -9.19
N THR A 324 -32.03 -5.33 -8.15
CA THR A 324 -33.02 -4.52 -7.44
C THR A 324 -32.38 -3.29 -6.83
N ARG A 325 -31.22 -3.43 -6.16
CA ARG A 325 -30.47 -2.28 -5.64
C ARG A 325 -30.20 -1.26 -6.75
N ARG A 326 -29.67 -1.70 -7.89
CA ARG A 326 -29.35 -0.82 -9.01
C ARG A 326 -30.59 -0.09 -9.54
N GLN A 327 -31.72 -0.77 -9.63
CA GLN A 327 -32.99 -0.15 -10.04
C GLN A 327 -33.47 0.91 -9.04
N LEU A 328 -33.36 0.63 -7.74
CA LEU A 328 -33.73 1.59 -6.69
C LEU A 328 -32.79 2.80 -6.68
N LEU A 329 -31.50 2.58 -6.91
CA LEU A 329 -30.50 3.65 -7.01
C LEU A 329 -30.77 4.57 -8.22
N ASP A 330 -31.02 4.00 -9.40
CA ASP A 330 -31.37 4.75 -10.61
C ASP A 330 -32.69 5.53 -10.42
N PHE A 331 -33.68 4.91 -9.78
CA PHE A 331 -34.91 5.61 -9.41
C PHE A 331 -34.63 6.80 -8.47
N ALA A 332 -33.77 6.63 -7.46
CA ALA A 332 -33.40 7.71 -6.54
C ALA A 332 -32.69 8.86 -7.26
N ALA A 333 -31.73 8.54 -8.13
CA ALA A 333 -30.93 9.52 -8.88
C ALA A 333 -31.77 10.32 -9.89
N THR A 334 -32.88 9.76 -10.38
CA THR A 334 -33.77 10.41 -11.35
C THR A 334 -34.94 11.19 -10.72
N GLN A 335 -35.14 11.10 -9.40
CA GLN A 335 -36.20 11.87 -8.73
C GLN A 335 -35.90 13.38 -8.74
N PRO A 336 -36.94 14.23 -8.75
CA PRO A 336 -36.76 15.67 -8.61
C PRO A 336 -36.01 16.03 -7.33
N ILE A 337 -34.99 16.89 -7.46
CA ILE A 337 -34.24 17.43 -6.33
C ILE A 337 -35.10 18.46 -5.59
N GLY A 338 -35.24 18.30 -4.28
CA GLY A 338 -35.93 19.27 -3.43
C GLY A 338 -35.00 20.33 -2.84
N GLN A 339 -35.59 21.37 -2.24
CA GLN A 339 -34.84 22.42 -1.55
C GLN A 339 -34.52 21.99 -0.13
N ALA A 340 -33.30 22.27 0.34
CA ALA A 340 -32.95 22.09 1.74
C ALA A 340 -33.84 22.98 2.61
N ALA A 341 -34.52 22.39 3.61
CA ALA A 341 -35.25 23.18 4.58
C ALA A 341 -34.26 24.07 5.35
N PRO A 342 -34.53 25.38 5.52
CA PRO A 342 -33.69 26.21 6.36
C PRO A 342 -33.65 25.61 7.76
N THR A 343 -32.46 25.50 8.34
CA THR A 343 -32.19 25.03 9.72
C THR A 343 -32.87 25.97 10.72
N GLN A 344 -34.20 25.87 10.86
CA GLN A 344 -34.90 26.50 11.95
C GLN A 344 -34.72 25.61 13.17
N ASN A 345 -34.18 26.20 14.24
CA ASN A 345 -34.10 25.61 15.58
C ASN A 345 -35.38 24.81 15.85
N VAL A 346 -35.27 23.47 15.89
CA VAL A 346 -36.40 22.56 16.11
C VAL A 346 -36.77 22.61 17.60
N ALA A 347 -37.28 23.76 18.04
CA ALA A 347 -38.14 23.79 19.19
C ALA A 347 -39.49 23.18 18.74
N LYS A 348 -39.75 21.97 19.22
CA LYS A 348 -41.08 21.33 19.29
C LYS A 348 -41.58 20.62 18.02
N LYS A 349 -41.17 19.37 17.84
CA LYS A 349 -41.99 18.35 17.16
C LYS A 349 -42.50 17.32 18.18
N THR A 350 -43.30 17.79 19.13
CA THR A 350 -44.14 16.96 19.99
C THR A 350 -45.60 17.24 19.66
N THR A 351 -46.11 16.61 18.60
CA THR A 351 -47.50 16.17 18.48
C THR A 351 -47.65 15.43 17.15
N GLY A 352 -48.13 14.19 17.24
CA GLY A 352 -48.32 13.28 16.11
C GLY A 352 -49.35 13.80 15.12
N VAL A 353 -48.85 14.39 14.04
CA VAL A 353 -49.55 14.44 12.76
C VAL A 353 -48.56 13.91 11.73
N HIS A 354 -48.85 12.71 11.20
CA HIS A 354 -48.25 12.24 9.96
C HIS A 354 -48.64 13.23 8.87
N GLN A 355 -47.78 14.21 8.65
CA GLN A 355 -47.87 15.06 7.47
C GLN A 355 -47.64 14.12 6.29
N ALA A 356 -48.68 13.91 5.48
CA ALA A 356 -48.62 13.03 4.33
C ALA A 356 -47.38 13.38 3.49
N PRO A 357 -46.62 12.37 3.00
CA PRO A 357 -45.51 12.64 2.10
C PRO A 357 -46.00 13.51 0.95
N PRO A 358 -45.27 14.56 0.55
CA PRO A 358 -45.64 15.33 -0.64
C PRO A 358 -45.81 14.37 -1.82
N ALA A 359 -46.91 14.53 -2.55
CA ALA A 359 -47.16 13.74 -3.76
C ALA A 359 -46.02 14.02 -4.75
N GLY A 360 -45.19 13.02 -5.01
CA GLY A 360 -43.96 13.14 -5.83
C GLY A 360 -42.63 12.89 -5.10
N GLY A 361 -42.65 12.39 -3.87
CA GLY A 361 -41.43 12.09 -3.10
C GLY A 361 -40.71 10.79 -3.46
N LEU A 362 -39.47 10.66 -3.00
CA LEU A 362 -38.64 9.45 -3.05
C LEU A 362 -39.32 8.31 -2.28
N THR A 363 -40.04 7.44 -3.00
CA THR A 363 -40.94 6.41 -2.47
C THR A 363 -40.27 5.02 -2.40
N ILE A 364 -38.98 4.98 -2.07
CA ILE A 364 -38.26 3.71 -1.91
C ILE A 364 -38.57 3.11 -0.53
N PRO A 365 -39.01 1.84 -0.44
CA PRO A 365 -39.17 1.18 0.85
C PRO A 365 -37.81 1.06 1.56
N GLN A 366 -37.67 1.71 2.73
CA GLN A 366 -36.41 1.75 3.49
C GLN A 366 -35.85 0.35 3.79
N GLU A 367 -36.71 -0.60 4.15
CA GLU A 367 -36.31 -1.98 4.43
C GLU A 367 -35.73 -2.68 3.19
N GLU A 368 -36.35 -2.51 2.03
CA GLU A 368 -35.88 -3.09 0.78
C GLU A 368 -34.55 -2.48 0.33
N TRP A 369 -34.42 -1.15 0.47
CA TRP A 369 -33.17 -0.46 0.20
C TRP A 369 -32.04 -0.98 1.09
N ASN A 370 -32.25 -1.07 2.40
CA ASN A 370 -31.25 -1.62 3.33
C ASN A 370 -30.90 -3.06 3.00
N ARG A 371 -31.90 -3.93 2.83
CA ARG A 371 -31.71 -5.36 2.57
C ARG A 371 -30.89 -5.60 1.30
N THR A 372 -31.21 -4.92 0.20
CA THR A 372 -30.51 -5.07 -1.08
C THR A 372 -29.11 -4.44 -1.05
N SER A 373 -28.94 -3.33 -0.32
CA SER A 373 -27.62 -2.73 -0.05
C SER A 373 -26.72 -3.67 0.74
N ASP A 374 -27.21 -4.20 1.85
CA ASP A 374 -26.47 -5.11 2.73
C ASP A 374 -26.13 -6.42 2.01
N ALA A 375 -27.07 -6.96 1.23
CA ALA A 375 -26.82 -8.14 0.40
C ALA A 375 -25.72 -7.89 -0.62
N THR A 376 -25.75 -6.74 -1.33
CA THR A 376 -24.71 -6.38 -2.30
C THR A 376 -23.34 -6.23 -1.63
N VAL A 377 -23.27 -5.55 -0.48
CA VAL A 377 -22.02 -5.43 0.30
C VAL A 377 -21.51 -6.80 0.75
N ALA A 378 -22.39 -7.69 1.24
CA ALA A 378 -21.99 -9.02 1.66
C ALA A 378 -21.41 -9.86 0.52
N LEU A 379 -21.90 -9.68 -0.71
CA LEU A 379 -21.34 -10.32 -1.90
C LEU A 379 -19.96 -9.78 -2.26
N VAL A 380 -19.76 -8.45 -2.20
CA VAL A 380 -18.44 -7.83 -2.42
C VAL A 380 -17.45 -8.27 -1.34
N ASP A 381 -17.86 -8.22 -0.06
CA ASP A 381 -17.05 -8.66 1.09
C ASP A 381 -16.63 -10.12 0.97
N LYS A 382 -17.49 -11.00 0.43
CA LYS A 382 -17.12 -12.40 0.15
C LYS A 382 -15.94 -12.50 -0.84
N VAL A 383 -15.91 -11.67 -1.88
CA VAL A 383 -14.81 -11.62 -2.85
C VAL A 383 -13.56 -11.05 -2.20
N THR A 384 -13.69 -9.93 -1.49
CA THR A 384 -12.63 -9.26 -0.72
C THR A 384 -11.94 -10.25 0.23
N ARG A 385 -12.71 -11.00 1.03
CA ARG A 385 -12.16 -12.03 1.94
C ARG A 385 -11.44 -13.14 1.21
N SER A 386 -12.00 -13.63 0.09
CA SER A 386 -11.34 -14.66 -0.72
C SER A 386 -9.98 -14.20 -1.24
N ILE A 387 -9.86 -12.94 -1.67
CA ILE A 387 -8.58 -12.36 -2.12
C ILE A 387 -7.65 -12.19 -0.92
N ALA A 388 -8.13 -11.63 0.19
CA ALA A 388 -7.33 -11.42 1.39
C ALA A 388 -6.76 -12.74 1.96
N ASP A 389 -7.53 -13.82 1.95
CA ASP A 389 -7.08 -15.14 2.37
C ASP A 389 -6.00 -15.72 1.44
N GLN A 390 -6.11 -15.50 0.13
CA GLN A 390 -5.07 -15.89 -0.83
C GLN A 390 -3.80 -15.06 -0.71
N VAL A 391 -3.92 -13.75 -0.43
CA VAL A 391 -2.76 -12.89 -0.12
C VAL A 391 -2.06 -13.38 1.13
N ARG A 392 -2.82 -13.73 2.18
CA ARG A 392 -2.26 -14.27 3.42
C ARG A 392 -1.58 -15.62 3.20
N GLY A 393 -2.19 -16.52 2.42
CA GLY A 393 -1.57 -17.79 2.01
C GLY A 393 -0.26 -17.58 1.26
N THR A 394 -0.27 -16.71 0.25
CA THR A 394 0.91 -16.36 -0.55
C THR A 394 2.03 -15.76 0.32
N ALA A 395 1.69 -14.86 1.25
CA ALA A 395 2.65 -14.29 2.18
C ALA A 395 3.28 -15.35 3.10
N ASN A 396 2.50 -16.32 3.57
CA ASN A 396 2.99 -17.46 4.37
C ASN A 396 3.91 -18.37 3.55
N ASP A 397 3.54 -18.69 2.30
CA ASP A 397 4.35 -19.53 1.41
C ASP A 397 5.69 -18.85 1.07
N LEU A 398 5.68 -17.54 0.81
CA LEU A 398 6.91 -16.75 0.59
C LEU A 398 7.81 -16.75 1.83
N GLN A 399 7.23 -16.70 3.03
CA GLN A 399 7.96 -16.77 4.29
C GLN A 399 8.60 -18.14 4.49
N GLU A 400 7.89 -19.23 4.21
CA GLU A 400 8.38 -20.60 4.35
C GLU A 400 9.49 -20.90 3.32
N ALA A 401 9.30 -20.50 2.06
CA ALA A 401 10.31 -20.62 1.01
C ALA A 401 11.58 -19.79 1.30
N SER A 402 11.44 -18.61 1.88
CA SER A 402 12.58 -17.79 2.31
C SER A 402 13.31 -18.42 3.50
N SER A 403 12.58 -18.97 4.46
CA SER A 403 13.14 -19.66 5.63
C SER A 403 13.92 -20.92 5.25
N ASP A 404 13.40 -21.71 4.31
CA ASP A 404 14.06 -22.91 3.79
C ASP A 404 15.31 -22.59 2.98
N ARG A 405 15.27 -21.53 2.17
CA ARG A 405 16.41 -21.11 1.34
C ARG A 405 17.53 -20.48 2.16
N ALA A 406 17.20 -19.62 3.13
CA ALA A 406 18.17 -19.05 4.07
C ALA A 406 18.78 -20.13 4.98
N GLY A 407 18.00 -21.15 5.37
CA GLY A 407 18.48 -22.33 6.09
C GLY A 407 19.46 -23.16 5.28
N LEU A 408 19.14 -23.47 4.02
CA LEU A 408 20.01 -24.21 3.12
C LEU A 408 21.31 -23.44 2.81
N GLU A 409 21.23 -22.14 2.55
CA GLU A 409 22.41 -21.30 2.27
C GLU A 409 23.33 -21.16 3.49
N SER A 410 22.77 -21.06 4.70
CA SER A 410 23.54 -21.09 5.95
C SER A 410 24.24 -22.43 6.17
N VAL A 411 23.56 -23.55 5.90
CA VAL A 411 24.14 -24.90 5.98
C VAL A 411 25.23 -25.07 4.94
N VAL A 412 25.02 -24.66 3.69
CA VAL A 412 26.03 -24.72 2.61
C VAL A 412 27.25 -23.87 2.95
N LEU A 413 27.06 -22.68 3.51
CA LEU A 413 28.16 -21.79 3.92
C LEU A 413 28.97 -22.41 5.08
N VAL A 414 28.31 -22.92 6.12
CA VAL A 414 28.96 -23.61 7.24
C VAL A 414 29.70 -24.85 6.76
N VAL A 415 29.09 -25.67 5.91
CA VAL A 415 29.71 -26.87 5.32
C VAL A 415 30.93 -26.50 4.47
N THR A 416 30.85 -25.43 3.69
CA THR A 416 31.96 -24.95 2.84
C THR A 416 33.13 -24.44 3.69
N ILE A 417 32.86 -23.72 4.78
CA ILE A 417 33.90 -23.27 5.73
C ILE A 417 34.57 -24.45 6.42
N LEU A 418 33.80 -25.46 6.85
CA LEU A 418 34.33 -26.67 7.47
C LEU A 418 35.20 -27.48 6.49
N LEU A 419 34.77 -27.61 5.22
CA LEU A 419 35.55 -28.25 4.17
C LEU A 419 36.87 -27.53 3.89
N ALA A 420 36.83 -26.20 3.74
CA ALA A 420 38.03 -25.40 3.51
C ALA A 420 39.04 -25.50 4.67
N GLY A 421 38.55 -25.43 5.93
CA GLY A 421 39.37 -25.60 7.13
C GLY A 421 39.99 -27.00 7.23
N GLY A 422 39.21 -28.04 6.92
CA GLY A 422 39.68 -29.43 6.90
C GLY A 422 40.79 -29.68 5.89
N ILE A 423 40.64 -29.17 4.66
CA ILE A 423 41.66 -29.30 3.60
C ILE A 423 42.95 -28.57 4.01
N GLY A 424 42.85 -27.38 4.59
CA GLY A 424 44.00 -26.63 5.09
C GLY A 424 44.81 -27.38 6.17
N LEU A 425 44.13 -28.06 7.09
CA LEU A 425 44.76 -28.87 8.13
C LEU A 425 45.48 -30.09 7.56
N ILE A 426 44.87 -30.78 6.59
CA ILE A 426 45.46 -31.94 5.91
C ILE A 426 46.73 -31.51 5.18
N VAL A 427 46.66 -30.48 4.35
CA VAL A 427 47.80 -29.98 3.57
C VAL A 427 48.92 -29.46 4.49
N GLY A 428 48.57 -28.73 5.56
CA GLY A 428 49.53 -28.29 6.57
C GLY A 428 50.25 -29.47 7.23
N ARG A 429 49.52 -30.52 7.62
CA ARG A 429 50.11 -31.71 8.23
C ARG A 429 51.02 -32.49 7.26
N TYR A 430 50.65 -32.56 5.99
CA TYR A 430 51.48 -33.20 4.95
C TYR A 430 52.80 -32.44 4.70
N LEU A 431 52.76 -31.11 4.69
CA LEU A 431 53.96 -30.29 4.48
C LEU A 431 54.89 -30.26 5.69
N LEU A 432 54.35 -30.23 6.92
CA LEU A 432 55.16 -30.34 8.14
C LEU A 432 55.71 -31.76 8.35
N GLY A 433 54.98 -32.79 7.90
CA GLY A 433 55.43 -34.18 7.94
C GLY A 433 56.65 -34.43 7.05
N SER A 434 56.68 -33.86 5.84
CA SER A 434 57.79 -34.09 4.90
C SER A 434 59.11 -33.43 5.32
N LEU A 435 59.05 -32.29 6.02
CA LEU A 435 60.22 -31.63 6.61
C LEU A 435 60.84 -32.43 7.77
N GLY A 436 60.03 -33.22 8.48
CA GLY A 436 60.50 -34.10 9.55
C GLY A 436 61.37 -35.26 9.04
N VAL A 437 61.19 -35.67 7.79
CA VAL A 437 61.93 -36.79 7.19
C VAL A 437 63.36 -36.38 6.83
N LEU A 438 63.60 -35.18 6.28
CA LEU A 438 64.97 -34.73 6.01
C LEU A 438 65.80 -34.48 7.27
N ARG A 439 65.18 -34.05 8.38
CA ARG A 439 65.89 -33.87 9.67
C ARG A 439 66.32 -35.21 10.29
N ARG A 440 65.55 -36.27 10.06
CA ARG A 440 65.89 -37.62 10.56
C ARG A 440 66.94 -38.32 9.68
N THR A 441 66.99 -38.05 8.37
CA THR A 441 68.06 -38.61 7.52
C THR A 441 69.41 -37.93 7.73
N ALA A 442 69.45 -36.65 8.11
CA ALA A 442 70.71 -35.98 8.46
C ALA A 442 71.30 -36.46 9.81
N LEU A 443 70.44 -36.89 10.75
CA LEU A 443 70.86 -37.40 12.06
C LEU A 443 71.22 -38.90 12.05
N ASP A 444 70.70 -39.69 11.12
CA ASP A 444 71.07 -41.11 10.96
C ASP A 444 72.41 -41.29 10.21
N VAL A 445 72.83 -40.30 9.41
CA VAL A 445 74.15 -40.29 8.75
C VAL A 445 75.28 -39.85 9.69
N ALA A 446 74.97 -39.12 10.77
CA ALA A 446 75.94 -38.77 11.81
C ALA A 446 76.14 -39.88 12.87
N ALA A 447 75.22 -40.85 12.98
CA ALA A 447 75.25 -41.87 14.03
C ALA A 447 75.80 -43.24 13.57
N ARG A 448 75.99 -43.48 12.26
CA ARG A 448 76.35 -44.82 11.73
C ARG A 448 77.66 -44.95 10.97
N ARG A 449 78.53 -43.93 10.95
CA ARG A 449 79.92 -44.11 10.52
C ARG A 449 80.89 -43.38 11.44
N LEU A 450 81.19 -44.05 12.55
CA LEU A 450 82.54 -44.41 13.04
C LEU A 450 82.32 -45.13 14.40
N PRO A 451 82.67 -46.42 14.49
CA PRO A 451 84.00 -46.67 15.01
C PRO A 451 84.78 -47.74 14.25
N GLU A 452 86.09 -47.54 14.29
CA GLU A 452 87.19 -48.46 14.04
C GLU A 452 87.72 -48.60 12.59
N ALA A 453 89.05 -48.39 12.54
CA ALA A 453 90.05 -48.68 11.51
C ALA A 453 90.14 -47.73 10.31
#